data_AF-A0A316RH33-F1
#
_entry.id   AF-A0A316RH33-F1
#
_cell.length_a   1.000
_cell.length_b   1.000
_cell.length_c   1.000
_cell.angle_alpha   90.00
_cell.angle_beta   90.00
_cell.angle_gamma   90.00
#
_symmetry.space_group_name_H-M   'P 1'
#
loop_
_entity.id
_entity.type
_entity.pdbx_description
1 polymer ?
#
loop_
_entity_poly.entity_id
_entity_poly.type
_entity_poly.pdbx_seq_one_letter_code
_entity_poly.pdbx_strand_id
1 'polypeptide(L)'
;MQLVSKDRQTIINLNRADCVYIAADGRGVKASLSGAGYRMGTYQTPGGALIAVETIARELGKGSGVAYMPDDEAVTKELAARAGAEKQNSWHGGKPVRRGGS
;
A
#
# COMPACT_ATOMS: atom_id res chain seq x y z
N MET A 1 3.53 -14.98 -12.46
CA MET A 1 2.60 -14.06 -11.76
C MET A 1 2.48 -12.78 -12.55
N GLN A 2 1.32 -12.15 -12.57
CA GLN A 2 1.06 -10.90 -13.29
C GLN A 2 0.63 -9.81 -12.30
N LEU A 3 1.09 -8.58 -12.52
CA LEU A 3 0.62 -7.40 -11.82
C LEU A 3 -0.09 -6.47 -12.80
N VAL A 4 -1.33 -6.11 -12.47
CA VAL A 4 -2.15 -5.20 -13.29
C VAL A 4 -2.13 -3.81 -12.67
N SER A 5 -1.85 -2.80 -13.47
CA SER A 5 -1.84 -1.39 -13.04
C SER A 5 -3.21 -0.95 -12.51
N LYS A 6 -3.19 0.15 -11.75
CA LYS A 6 -4.38 0.73 -11.11
C LYS A 6 -5.39 1.22 -12.15
N ASP A 7 -4.91 1.82 -13.23
CA ASP A 7 -5.70 2.28 -14.37
C ASP A 7 -6.07 1.15 -15.36
N ARG A 8 -5.60 -0.09 -15.10
CA ARG A 8 -5.81 -1.27 -15.94
C ARG A 8 -5.24 -1.16 -17.36
N GLN A 9 -4.36 -0.18 -17.62
CA GLN A 9 -3.74 0.01 -18.93
C GLN A 9 -2.45 -0.78 -19.13
N THR A 10 -1.83 -1.25 -18.04
CA THR A 10 -0.55 -1.95 -18.06
C THR A 10 -0.63 -3.26 -17.28
N ILE A 11 -0.08 -4.33 -17.86
CA ILE A 11 0.10 -5.63 -17.19
C ILE A 11 1.59 -5.98 -17.25
N ILE A 12 2.17 -6.34 -16.11
CA ILE A 12 3.58 -6.74 -16.01
C ILE A 12 3.67 -8.18 -15.55
N ASN A 13 4.51 -8.95 -16.25
CA ASN A 13 4.88 -10.29 -15.81
C ASN A 13 5.94 -10.18 -14.72
N LEU A 14 5.55 -10.44 -13.48
CA LEU A 14 6.41 -10.37 -12.31
C LEU A 14 7.53 -11.42 -12.32
N ASN A 15 7.42 -12.50 -13.11
CA ASN A 15 8.51 -13.46 -13.27
C ASN A 15 9.70 -12.88 -14.06
N ARG A 16 9.49 -11.74 -14.73
CA ARG A 16 10.53 -11.01 -15.47
C ARG A 16 10.87 -9.67 -14.84
N ALA A 17 10.03 -9.16 -13.94
CA ALA A 17 10.28 -7.90 -13.27
C ALA A 17 11.44 -8.04 -12.27
N ASP A 18 12.30 -7.02 -12.20
CA ASP A 18 13.41 -7.00 -11.25
C ASP A 18 12.89 -6.71 -9.83
N CYS A 19 11.98 -5.73 -9.72
CA CYS A 19 11.38 -5.33 -8.46
C CYS A 19 10.11 -4.49 -8.67
N VAL A 20 9.32 -4.36 -7.61
CA VAL A 20 8.25 -3.35 -7.47
C VAL A 20 8.66 -2.40 -6.36
N TYR A 21 8.60 -1.09 -6.61
CA TYR A 21 9.12 -0.07 -5.71
C TYR A 21 8.25 1.19 -5.69
N ILE A 22 8.38 1.96 -4.62
CA ILE A 22 7.78 3.29 -4.49
C ILE A 22 8.72 4.29 -5.17
N ALA A 23 8.17 5.10 -6.07
CA ALA A 23 8.90 6.13 -6.80
C ALA A 23 9.43 7.22 -5.87
N ALA A 24 10.38 8.02 -6.38
CA ALA A 24 11.03 9.08 -5.60
C ALA A 24 10.08 10.17 -5.08
N ASP A 25 8.89 10.33 -5.67
CA ASP A 25 7.83 11.22 -5.18
C ASP A 25 7.11 10.69 -3.92
N GLY A 26 7.43 9.47 -3.50
CA GLY A 26 6.82 8.76 -2.38
C GLY A 26 5.39 8.29 -2.64
N ARG A 27 4.79 8.60 -3.80
CA ARG A 27 3.35 8.40 -4.08
C ARG A 27 3.08 7.47 -5.25
N GLY A 28 4.02 7.39 -6.19
CA GLY A 28 3.97 6.48 -7.31
C GLY A 28 4.42 5.08 -6.94
N VAL A 29 3.78 4.06 -7.49
CA VAL A 29 4.29 2.68 -7.47
C VAL A 29 4.72 2.32 -8.88
N LYS A 30 5.93 1.78 -9.00
CA LYS A 30 6.55 1.36 -10.26
C LYS A 30 7.01 -0.08 -10.19
N ALA A 31 7.12 -0.71 -11.34
CA ALA A 31 7.87 -1.96 -11.48
C ALA A 31 9.06 -1.73 -12.42
N SER A 32 10.20 -2.33 -12.08
CA SER A 32 11.36 -2.39 -12.96
C SER A 32 11.29 -3.65 -13.80
N LEU A 33 11.51 -3.50 -15.11
CA LEU A 33 11.70 -4.61 -16.04
C LEU A 33 12.89 -4.26 -16.93
N SER A 34 13.98 -5.01 -16.81
CA SER A 34 15.22 -4.78 -17.58
C SER A 34 15.76 -3.36 -17.42
N GLY A 35 15.68 -2.79 -16.21
CA GLY A 35 16.12 -1.43 -15.90
C GLY A 35 15.17 -0.31 -16.33
N ALA A 36 14.06 -0.61 -17.03
CA ALA A 36 13.02 0.36 -17.34
C ALA A 36 11.92 0.36 -16.26
N GLY A 37 11.54 1.56 -15.80
CA GLY A 37 10.51 1.75 -14.78
C GLY A 37 9.14 2.01 -15.39
N TYR A 38 8.19 1.11 -15.13
CA TYR A 38 6.80 1.22 -15.59
C TYR A 38 5.89 1.67 -14.46
N ARG A 39 4.97 2.60 -14.75
CA ARG A 39 4.00 3.10 -13.77
C ARG A 39 2.92 2.06 -13.53
N MET A 40 2.76 1.67 -12.26
CA MET A 40 1.69 0.74 -11.85
C MET A 40 0.55 1.46 -11.15
N GLY A 41 0.84 2.54 -10.42
CA GLY A 41 -0.19 3.35 -9.79
C GLY A 41 0.36 4.63 -9.20
N THR A 42 -0.53 5.51 -8.78
CA THR A 42 -0.20 6.71 -8.01
C THR A 42 -1.30 6.94 -6.99
N TYR A 43 -0.91 7.29 -5.77
CA TYR A 43 -1.79 7.49 -4.63
C TYR A 43 -1.63 8.90 -4.05
N GLN A 44 -2.63 9.34 -3.29
CA GLN A 44 -2.65 10.71 -2.77
C GLN A 44 -1.56 10.96 -1.71
N THR A 45 -1.18 9.94 -0.95
CA THR A 45 -0.24 10.04 0.17
C THR A 45 0.84 8.96 0.08
N PRO A 46 2.01 9.18 0.70
CA PRO A 46 3.04 8.14 0.79
C PRO A 46 2.59 6.89 1.53
N GLY A 47 1.79 7.05 2.60
CA GLY A 47 1.18 5.93 3.29
C GLY A 47 0.28 5.09 2.39
N GLY A 48 -0.43 5.74 1.45
CA GLY A 48 -1.25 5.04 0.46
C GLY A 48 -0.42 4.20 -0.51
N ALA A 49 0.72 4.71 -0.97
CA ALA A 49 1.63 3.95 -1.83
C ALA A 49 2.23 2.74 -1.11
N LEU A 50 2.60 2.89 0.18
CA LEU A 50 3.09 1.79 1.00
C LEU A 50 2.04 0.69 1.16
N ILE A 51 0.81 1.06 1.55
CA ILE A 51 -0.31 0.11 1.67
C ILE A 51 -0.60 -0.63 0.37
N ALA A 52 -0.47 0.06 -0.77
CA ALA A 52 -0.68 -0.58 -2.05
C ALA A 52 0.35 -1.68 -2.30
N VAL A 53 1.64 -1.42 -2.05
CA VAL A 53 2.70 -2.42 -2.18
C VAL A 53 2.50 -3.59 -1.23
N GLU A 54 2.16 -3.34 0.03
CA GLU A 54 1.88 -4.39 1.02
C GLU A 54 0.68 -5.26 0.63
N THR A 55 -0.38 -4.62 0.10
CA THR A 55 -1.59 -5.32 -0.37
C THR A 55 -1.25 -6.28 -1.50
N ILE A 56 -0.46 -5.83 -2.48
CA ILE A 56 -0.01 -6.66 -3.61
C ILE A 56 0.91 -7.78 -3.13
N ALA A 57 1.85 -7.49 -2.24
CA ALA A 57 2.72 -8.53 -1.67
C ALA A 57 1.90 -9.63 -0.96
N ARG A 58 0.86 -9.24 -0.22
CA ARG A 58 -0.07 -10.18 0.42
C ARG A 58 -0.89 -10.98 -0.59
N GLU A 59 -1.35 -10.37 -1.68
CA GLU A 59 -2.07 -11.09 -2.75
C GLU A 59 -1.16 -12.12 -3.44
N LEU A 60 0.05 -11.72 -3.82
CA LEU A 60 1.03 -12.60 -4.44
C LEU A 60 1.41 -13.76 -3.51
N GLY A 61 1.51 -13.50 -2.20
CA GLY A 61 1.76 -14.52 -1.18
C GLY A 61 0.64 -15.57 -1.06
N LYS A 62 -0.58 -15.27 -1.50
CA LYS A 62 -1.69 -16.24 -1.56
C LYS A 62 -1.61 -17.17 -2.78
N GLY A 63 -0.61 -17.00 -3.64
CA GLY A 63 -0.44 -17.79 -4.86
C GLY A 63 -1.41 -17.40 -5.99
N SER A 64 -2.01 -16.20 -5.94
CA SER A 64 -2.81 -15.73 -7.06
C SER A 64 -1.90 -15.53 -8.28
N GLY A 65 -2.29 -16.11 -9.42
CA GLY A 65 -1.55 -15.94 -10.67
C GLY A 65 -1.52 -14.48 -11.15
N VAL A 66 -2.48 -13.67 -10.67
CA VAL A 66 -2.68 -12.26 -11.00
C VAL A 66 -2.91 -11.48 -9.70
N ALA A 67 -2.24 -10.34 -9.54
CA ALA A 67 -2.48 -9.36 -8.51
C ALA A 67 -2.89 -8.03 -9.16
N TYR A 68 -3.76 -7.29 -8.50
CA TYR A 68 -4.27 -6.02 -9.01
C TYR A 68 -3.82 -4.90 -8.09
N MET A 69 -3.28 -3.82 -8.66
CA MET A 69 -3.06 -2.61 -7.87
C MET A 69 -4.40 -2.17 -7.24
N PRO A 70 -4.44 -1.89 -5.93
CA PRO A 70 -5.67 -1.44 -5.28
C PRO A 70 -6.05 -0.04 -5.75
N ASP A 71 -7.35 0.22 -5.75
CA ASP A 71 -7.89 1.56 -6.01
C ASP A 71 -7.70 2.49 -4.79
N ASP A 72 -8.04 3.77 -4.97
CA ASP A 72 -7.93 4.75 -3.88
C ASP A 72 -8.88 4.45 -2.72
N GLU A 73 -10.04 3.85 -2.99
CA GLU A 73 -11.03 3.56 -1.96
C GLU A 73 -10.54 2.45 -1.02
N ALA A 74 -10.01 1.36 -1.55
CA ALA A 74 -9.42 0.26 -0.80
C ALA A 74 -8.24 0.73 0.04
N VAL A 75 -7.36 1.56 -0.53
CA VAL A 75 -6.23 2.16 0.20
C VAL A 75 -6.71 3.08 1.32
N THR A 76 -7.73 3.91 1.06
CA THR A 76 -8.29 4.83 2.06
C THR A 76 -8.94 4.07 3.21
N LYS A 77 -9.68 2.98 2.93
CA LYS A 77 -10.27 2.12 3.95
C LYS A 77 -9.21 1.47 4.84
N GLU A 78 -8.13 0.97 4.24
CA GLU A 78 -7.01 0.36 4.98
C GLU A 78 -6.27 1.41 5.84
N LEU A 79 -6.02 2.62 5.30
CA LEU A 79 -5.45 3.73 6.07
C LEU A 79 -6.31 4.08 7.30
N ALA A 80 -7.62 4.19 7.11
CA ALA A 80 -8.55 4.48 8.20
C ALA A 80 -8.58 3.35 9.24
N ALA A 81 -8.53 2.09 8.81
CA ALA A 81 -8.48 0.94 9.70
C ALA A 81 -7.22 0.94 10.58
N ARG A 82 -6.05 1.25 10.00
CA ARG A 82 -4.77 1.34 10.73
C ARG A 82 -4.76 2.51 11.71
N ALA A 83 -5.24 3.68 11.30
CA ALA A 83 -5.36 4.83 12.19
C ALA A 83 -6.35 4.57 13.36
N GLY A 84 -7.42 3.81 13.11
CA GLY A 84 -8.34 3.35 14.14
C GLY A 84 -7.71 2.34 15.11
N ALA A 85 -6.89 1.42 14.61
CA ALA A 85 -6.15 0.45 15.42
C ALA A 85 -5.08 1.11 16.30
N GLU A 86 -4.37 2.13 15.80
CA GLU A 86 -3.43 2.93 16.60
C GLU A 86 -4.16 3.66 17.74
N LYS A 87 -5.36 4.20 17.49
CA LYS A 87 -6.18 4.81 18.54
C LYS A 87 -6.63 3.80 19.59
N GLN A 88 -6.97 2.56 19.21
CA GLN A 88 -7.31 1.50 20.17
C GLN A 88 -6.10 1.05 21.00
N ASN A 89 -4.91 0.97 20.41
CA ASN A 89 -3.68 0.64 21.15
C ASN A 89 -3.24 1.77 22.10
N SER A 90 -3.58 3.03 21.81
CA SER A 90 -3.38 4.14 22.75
C SER A 90 -4.35 4.14 23.94
N TRP A 91 -5.45 3.38 23.87
CA TRP A 91 -6.43 3.24 24.95
C TRP A 91 -5.98 2.24 26.03
N HIS A 92 -5.17 1.24 25.66
CA HIS A 92 -4.62 0.24 26.58
C HIS A 92 -3.17 0.57 26.97
N GLY A 93 -2.96 1.61 27.80
CA GLY A 93 -1.61 1.86 28.31
C GLY A 93 -1.43 2.87 29.43
N GLY A 94 -2.43 3.68 29.77
CA GLY A 94 -2.34 4.57 30.93
C GLY A 94 -3.69 5.11 31.32
N LYS A 95 -4.12 4.85 32.57
CA LYS A 95 -5.27 5.58 33.14
C LYS A 95 -4.99 7.08 32.99
N PRO A 96 -5.92 7.89 32.47
CA PRO A 96 -5.76 9.33 32.52
C PRO A 96 -5.76 9.74 33.99
N VAL A 97 -4.59 10.13 34.50
CA VAL A 97 -4.48 10.75 35.82
C VAL A 97 -5.20 12.08 35.72
N ARG A 98 -6.40 12.13 36.31
CA ARG A 98 -7.21 13.33 36.46
C ARG A 98 -6.37 14.32 37.28
N ARG A 99 -5.69 15.27 36.62
CA ARG A 99 -5.12 16.43 37.31
C ARG A 99 -6.29 17.26 37.80
N GLY A 100 -6.34 17.44 39.12
CA GLY A 100 -7.38 18.19 39.81
C GLY A 100 -7.59 19.59 39.22
N GLY A 101 -8.84 20.00 39.22
CA GLY A 101 -9.24 21.38 38.99
C GLY A 101 -10.13 21.80 40.16
N SER A 102 -9.55 22.68 40.98
CA SER A 102 -10.09 23.65 41.95
C SER A 102 -11.25 23.25 42.87
#